data_AF-A0A919QJQ0-F1
#
_entry.id   AF-A0A919QJQ0-F1
#
_cell.length_a   1.000
_cell.length_b   1.000
_cell.length_c   1.000
_cell.angle_alpha   90.00
_cell.angle_beta   90.00
_cell.angle_gamma   90.00
#
_symmetry.space_group_name_H-M   'P 1'
#
loop_
_entity.id
_entity.type
_entity.pdbx_description
1 polymer ?
#
loop_
_entity_poly.entity_id
_entity_poly.type
_entity_poly.pdbx_seq_one_letter_code
_entity_poly.pdbx_strand_id
1 'polypeptide(L)'
;MSPTIHVWLGNRQAVQGEDRQALPGKRCTSVTIRPDASLLEAASEITSPNGVWAAHSDAAAPAWVASTDPALAELLAAHYGCELRDPDPEA
;
A
#
# COMPACT_ATOMS: atom_id res chain seq x y z
N MET A 1 -14.95 1.18 -19.28
CA MET A 1 -14.78 0.83 -17.86
C MET A 1 -13.32 1.04 -17.55
N SER A 2 -12.99 1.91 -16.59
CA SER A 2 -11.60 2.08 -16.15
C SER A 2 -11.14 0.78 -15.48
N PRO A 3 -9.91 0.32 -15.73
CA PRO A 3 -9.39 -0.87 -15.05
C PRO A 3 -9.29 -0.63 -13.54
N THR A 4 -9.62 -1.64 -12.75
CA THR A 4 -9.46 -1.60 -11.29
C THR A 4 -7.96 -1.53 -10.95
N ILE A 5 -7.57 -0.55 -10.14
CA ILE A 5 -6.19 -0.38 -9.71
C ILE A 5 -5.99 -1.12 -8.38
N HIS A 6 -4.96 -1.97 -8.34
CA HIS A 6 -4.54 -2.70 -7.15
C HIS A 6 -3.17 -2.23 -6.72
N VAL A 7 -2.95 -2.12 -5.41
CA VAL A 7 -1.68 -1.73 -4.79
C VAL A 7 -1.31 -2.77 -3.75
N TRP A 8 -0.03 -3.12 -3.69
CA TRP A 8 0.53 -4.03 -2.69
C TRP A 8 1.65 -3.33 -1.94
N LEU A 9 1.61 -3.40 -0.61
CA LEU A 9 2.58 -2.76 0.29
C LEU A 9 3.25 -3.84 1.15
N GLY A 10 4.55 -4.02 0.98
CA GLY A 10 5.34 -5.01 1.73
C GLY A 10 5.50 -4.61 3.20
N ASN A 11 4.90 -5.35 4.11
CA ASN A 11 4.82 -4.99 5.52
C ASN A 11 5.83 -5.73 6.39
N ARG A 12 6.71 -4.97 7.07
CA ARG A 12 7.71 -5.48 8.03
C ARG A 12 7.18 -5.57 9.47
N GLN A 13 6.12 -4.81 9.78
CA GLN A 13 5.54 -4.69 11.13
C GLN A 13 4.01 -4.59 11.00
N ALA A 14 3.40 -5.66 10.52
CA ALA A 14 1.97 -5.69 10.27
C ALA A 14 1.19 -5.72 11.59
N VAL A 15 0.08 -4.97 11.63
CA VAL A 15 -0.81 -4.91 12.78
C VAL A 15 -2.26 -5.14 12.39
N GLN A 16 -3.08 -5.58 13.35
CA GLN A 16 -4.53 -5.69 13.20
C GLN A 16 -5.28 -5.21 14.44
N GLY A 17 -6.53 -4.80 14.23
CA GLY A 17 -7.45 -4.41 15.30
C GLY A 17 -7.12 -3.07 15.96
N GLU A 18 -8.00 -2.63 16.86
CA GLU A 18 -7.85 -1.36 17.58
C GLU A 18 -6.64 -1.37 18.53
N ASP A 19 -6.33 -2.53 19.13
CA ASP A 19 -5.16 -2.71 20.02
C ASP A 19 -3.82 -2.86 19.27
N ARG A 20 -3.81 -2.68 17.93
CA ARG A 20 -2.62 -2.79 17.07
C ARG A 20 -1.81 -4.06 17.33
N GLN A 21 -2.48 -5.20 17.37
CA GLN A 21 -1.82 -6.48 17.63
C GLN A 21 -0.86 -6.83 16.48
N ALA A 22 0.43 -7.03 16.82
CA ALA A 22 1.45 -7.42 15.85
C ALA A 22 1.15 -8.80 15.24
N LEU A 23 1.32 -8.89 13.92
CA LEU A 23 1.13 -10.12 13.16
C LEU A 23 2.47 -10.78 12.82
N PRO A 24 2.63 -12.10 13.03
CA PRO A 24 3.86 -12.79 12.70
C PRO A 24 4.05 -12.93 11.18
N GLY A 25 5.32 -12.90 10.76
CA GLY A 25 5.76 -13.17 9.39
C GLY A 25 5.84 -11.93 8.49
N LYS A 26 6.34 -12.13 7.26
CA LYS A 26 6.28 -11.12 6.20
C LYS A 26 4.84 -11.07 5.69
N ARG A 27 4.24 -9.90 5.66
CA ARG A 27 2.86 -9.70 5.20
C ARG A 27 2.82 -8.69 4.08
N CYS A 28 1.77 -8.77 3.27
CA CYS A 28 1.47 -7.82 2.23
C CYS A 28 0.12 -7.17 2.56
N THR A 29 0.06 -5.83 2.51
CA THR A 29 -1.20 -5.10 2.56
C THR A 29 -1.64 -4.83 1.12
N SER A 30 -2.74 -5.46 0.71
CA SER A 30 -3.36 -5.24 -0.60
C SER A 30 -4.47 -4.20 -0.50
N VAL A 31 -4.51 -3.30 -1.48
CA VAL A 31 -5.46 -2.19 -1.55
C VAL A 31 -6.08 -2.19 -2.93
N THR A 32 -7.41 -2.12 -2.97
CA THR A 32 -8.16 -1.92 -4.22
C THR A 32 -8.63 -0.48 -4.25
N ILE A 33 -8.14 0.28 -5.22
CA ILE A 33 -8.48 1.69 -5.41
C ILE A 33 -9.80 1.79 -6.15
N ARG A 34 -10.61 2.78 -5.76
CA ARG A 34 -11.89 3.07 -6.43
C ARG A 34 -11.64 3.45 -7.89
N PRO A 35 -12.45 2.97 -8.85
CA PRO A 35 -12.19 3.15 -10.28
C PRO A 35 -12.31 4.60 -10.78
N ASP A 36 -12.90 5.48 -9.97
CA ASP A 36 -13.08 6.92 -10.22
C ASP A 36 -12.07 7.81 -9.48
N ALA A 37 -11.23 7.23 -8.62
CA ALA A 37 -10.22 7.99 -7.88
C ALA A 37 -9.13 8.51 -8.83
N SER A 38 -8.78 9.78 -8.67
CA SER A 38 -7.58 10.33 -9.30
C SER A 38 -6.32 9.74 -8.68
N LEU A 39 -5.19 9.84 -9.39
CA LEU A 39 -3.87 9.40 -8.91
C LEU A 39 -3.52 9.98 -7.53
N LEU A 40 -3.81 11.27 -7.33
CA LEU A 40 -3.50 11.94 -6.06
C LEU A 40 -4.43 11.50 -4.93
N GLU A 41 -5.72 11.28 -5.22
CA GLU A 41 -6.67 10.73 -4.25
C GLU A 41 -6.27 9.32 -3.83
N ALA A 42 -5.92 8.46 -4.79
CA ALA A 42 -5.45 7.10 -4.53
C ALA A 42 -4.19 7.09 -3.64
N ALA A 43 -3.21 7.94 -3.96
CA ALA A 43 -2.01 8.08 -3.14
C ALA A 43 -2.32 8.63 -1.74
N SER A 44 -3.22 9.61 -1.63
CA SER A 44 -3.62 10.21 -0.36
C SER A 44 -4.36 9.21 0.54
N GLU A 45 -5.24 8.38 -0.01
CA GLU A 45 -5.95 7.32 0.73
C GLU A 45 -4.97 6.34 1.40
N ILE A 46 -3.84 6.06 0.75
CA ILE A 46 -2.80 5.16 1.27
C ILE A 46 -1.90 5.86 2.29
N THR A 47 -1.43 7.07 1.97
CA THR A 47 -0.30 7.73 2.66
C THR A 47 -0.69 8.68 3.79
N SER A 48 -1.97 9.06 3.88
CA SER A 48 -2.43 9.97 4.94
C SER A 48 -2.12 9.42 6.34
N PRO A 49 -1.99 10.28 7.37
CA PRO A 49 -1.76 9.83 8.76
C PRO A 49 -2.81 8.83 9.27
N ASN A 50 -4.03 8.87 8.74
CA ASN A 50 -5.11 7.93 9.02
C ASN A 50 -5.46 7.07 7.78
N GLY A 51 -4.53 6.97 6.83
CA GLY A 51 -4.68 6.22 5.60
C GLY A 51 -4.47 4.72 5.79
N VAL A 52 -4.56 3.99 4.68
CA VAL A 52 -4.48 2.52 4.67
C VAL A 52 -3.18 2.01 5.31
N TRP A 53 -2.04 2.64 5.04
CA TRP A 53 -0.77 2.17 5.60
C TRP A 53 -0.74 2.26 7.13
N ALA A 54 -1.10 3.41 7.70
CA ALA A 54 -1.13 3.62 9.15
C ALA A 54 -2.13 2.70 9.89
N ALA A 55 -3.20 2.31 9.21
CA ALA A 55 -4.18 1.36 9.73
C ALA A 55 -3.64 -0.08 9.81
N HIS A 56 -2.69 -0.45 8.95
CA HIS A 56 -2.22 -1.85 8.82
C HIS A 56 -0.75 -2.06 9.18
N SER A 57 0.01 -1.01 9.47
CA SER A 57 1.42 -1.10 9.86
C SER A 57 1.80 -0.09 10.95
N ASP A 58 2.72 -0.49 11.83
CA ASP A 58 3.45 0.40 12.73
C ASP A 58 4.76 0.93 12.13
N ALA A 59 5.19 0.41 10.99
CA ALA A 59 6.42 0.87 10.34
C ALA A 59 6.19 2.21 9.65
N ALA A 60 7.20 3.10 9.68
CA ALA A 60 7.13 4.41 9.03
C ALA A 60 6.95 4.32 7.50
N ALA A 61 7.38 3.22 6.88
CA ALA A 61 7.29 2.98 5.45
C ALA A 61 7.23 1.47 5.15
N PRO A 62 6.60 1.06 4.05
CA PRO A 62 6.67 -0.31 3.55
C PRO A 62 8.10 -0.67 3.11
N ALA A 63 8.40 -1.95 3.07
CA ALA A 63 9.65 -2.47 2.53
C ALA A 63 9.77 -2.23 1.01
N TRP A 64 8.64 -2.39 0.33
CA TRP A 64 8.49 -2.28 -1.12
C TRP A 64 7.03 -1.96 -1.45
N VAL A 65 6.80 -1.44 -2.66
CA VAL A 65 5.46 -1.20 -3.21
C VAL A 65 5.33 -1.75 -4.62
N ALA A 66 4.13 -2.20 -4.98
CA ALA A 66 3.77 -2.59 -6.35
C ALA A 66 2.35 -2.09 -6.67
N SER A 67 2.05 -1.80 -7.93
CA SER A 67 0.68 -1.48 -8.35
C SER A 67 0.43 -1.88 -9.81
N THR A 68 -0.83 -2.21 -10.12
CA THR A 68 -1.27 -2.37 -11.52
C THR A 68 -1.32 -1.03 -12.28
N ASP A 69 -1.22 0.10 -11.59
CA ASP A 69 -0.95 1.42 -12.18
C ASP A 69 0.51 1.84 -11.89
N PRO A 70 1.41 1.84 -12.90
CA PRO A 70 2.82 2.19 -12.73
C PRO A 70 3.02 3.58 -12.13
N ALA A 71 2.21 4.57 -12.51
CA ALA A 71 2.34 5.94 -12.02
C ALA A 71 2.08 6.03 -10.51
N LEU A 72 1.10 5.27 -10.01
CA LEU A 72 0.81 5.18 -8.58
C LEU A 72 1.92 4.43 -7.84
N ALA A 73 2.44 3.35 -8.39
CA ALA A 73 3.56 2.62 -7.79
C ALA A 73 4.80 3.51 -7.64
N GLU A 74 5.18 4.24 -8.69
CA GLU A 74 6.30 5.17 -8.67
C GLU A 74 6.10 6.30 -7.65
N LEU A 75 4.92 6.89 -7.61
CA LEU A 75 4.58 7.96 -6.66
C LEU A 75 4.70 7.48 -5.21
N LEU A 76 4.18 6.27 -4.90
CA LEU A 76 4.26 5.69 -3.56
C LEU A 76 5.70 5.31 -3.19
N ALA A 77 6.47 4.74 -4.13
CA ALA A 77 7.87 4.40 -3.91
C ALA A 77 8.71 5.65 -3.60
N ALA A 78 8.49 6.73 -4.34
CA ALA A 78 9.12 8.02 -4.12
C ALA A 78 8.70 8.64 -2.77
N HIS A 79 7.41 8.57 -2.42
CA HIS A 79 6.90 9.09 -1.15
C HIS A 79 7.52 8.38 0.06
N TYR A 80 7.56 7.04 0.03
CA TYR A 80 8.06 6.23 1.15
C TYR A 80 9.57 6.00 1.13
N GLY A 81 10.26 6.30 0.02
CA GLY A 81 11.68 6.01 -0.16
C GLY A 81 12.00 4.51 -0.14
N CYS A 82 11.14 3.69 -0.73
CA CYS A 82 11.25 2.22 -0.69
C CYS A 82 11.41 1.59 -2.09
N GLU A 83 11.61 0.28 -2.13
CA GLU A 83 11.78 -0.48 -3.37
C GLU A 83 10.46 -0.52 -4.19
N LEU A 84 10.56 -0.34 -5.51
CA LEU A 84 9.47 -0.59 -6.44
C LEU A 84 9.55 -2.05 -6.93
N ARG A 85 8.43 -2.76 -6.93
CA ARG A 85 8.34 -4.14 -7.44
C ARG A 85 7.22 -4.29 -8.45
N ASP A 86 7.32 -5.36 -9.23
CA ASP A 86 6.23 -5.79 -10.10
C ASP A 86 5.05 -6.34 -9.27
N PRO A 87 3.80 -6.12 -9.71
CA PRO A 87 2.64 -6.80 -9.16
C PRO A 87 2.78 -8.31 -9.27
N ASP A 88 2.74 -9.00 -8.14
CA ASP A 88 2.62 -10.45 -8.11
C ASP A 88 1.16 -10.82 -7.77
N PRO A 89 0.36 -11.28 -8.74
CA PRO A 89 -1.03 -11.66 -8.51
C PRO A 89 -1.20 -12.86 -7.58
N GLU A 90 -0.13 -13.59 -7.23
CA GLU A 90 -0.15 -14.76 -6.36
C GLU A 90 0.42 -14.51 -4.94
N ALA A 91 0.85 -13.28 -4.62
CA ALA A 91 1.53 -12.94 -3.35
C ALA A 91 0.63 -12.66 -2.13
#